data_AF-W1YAV4-F1
#
_entry.id   AF-W1YAV4-F1
#
_cell.length_a   1.000
_cell.length_b   1.000
_cell.length_c   1.000
_cell.angle_alpha   90.00
_cell.angle_beta   90.00
_cell.angle_gamma   90.00
#
_symmetry.space_group_name_H-M   'P 1'
#
loop_
_entity.id
_entity.type
_entity.pdbx_description
1 polymer ?
#
loop_
_entity_poly.entity_id
_entity_poly.type
_entity_poly.pdbx_seq_one_letter_code
_entity_poly.pdbx_strand_id
1 'polypeptide(L)'
;GNPETTTGGNALKFYASVRLDIRRIGAVKEGENVVGSETRVKVVKNKIAAPFKQAEFQILYGEGINFYGELVDLGVKEKLIEKAGAWYSYKGEKIGQGKANATAWLKDNP
;
A
#
# COMPACT_ATOMS: atom_id res chain seq x y z
N GLY A 1 -23.65 -2.85 20.21
CA GLY A 1 -22.25 -2.86 20.68
C GLY A 1 -21.35 -2.76 19.47
N ASN A 2 -20.29 -1.96 19.52
CA ASN A 2 -19.34 -1.85 18.40
C ASN A 2 -18.59 -3.19 18.24
N PRO A 3 -18.72 -3.90 17.10
CA PRO A 3 -18.07 -5.18 16.87
C PRO A 3 -16.54 -5.11 16.82
N GLU A 4 -15.94 -3.92 16.83
CA GLU A 4 -14.49 -3.71 16.86
C GLU A 4 -13.83 -3.96 18.23
N THR A 5 -14.59 -4.35 19.27
CA THR A 5 -14.03 -4.63 20.60
C THR A 5 -14.69 -5.85 21.24
N THR A 6 -13.98 -6.98 21.23
CA THR A 6 -14.33 -8.19 21.97
C THR A 6 -14.09 -8.00 23.48
N THR A 7 -14.76 -8.80 24.31
CA THR A 7 -14.49 -8.90 25.75
C THR A 7 -13.04 -9.37 25.96
N GLY A 8 -12.19 -8.45 26.43
CA GLY A 8 -10.71 -8.59 26.49
C GLY A 8 -9.96 -7.49 25.71
N GLY A 9 -10.59 -6.88 24.71
CA GLY A 9 -10.03 -5.80 23.88
C GLY A 9 -9.98 -4.42 24.55
N ASN A 10 -10.67 -4.24 25.68
CA ASN A 10 -10.64 -2.99 26.44
C ASN A 10 -9.24 -2.69 26.98
N ALA A 11 -8.54 -3.68 27.55
CA ALA A 11 -7.16 -3.51 28.00
C ALA A 11 -6.22 -3.27 26.80
N LEU A 12 -6.37 -4.03 25.72
CA LEU A 12 -5.57 -3.88 24.50
C LEU A 12 -5.60 -2.44 23.94
N LYS A 13 -6.77 -1.79 23.98
CA LYS A 13 -6.92 -0.38 23.60
C LYS A 13 -5.99 0.55 24.37
N PHE A 14 -5.72 0.32 25.66
CA PHE A 14 -4.90 1.17 26.51
C PHE A 14 -3.41 0.76 26.51
N TYR A 15 -3.13 -0.54 26.53
CA TYR A 15 -1.76 -1.04 26.60
C TYR A 15 -1.02 -0.98 25.25
N ALA A 16 -1.69 -1.22 24.12
CA ALA A 16 -1.03 -1.19 22.80
C ALA A 16 -0.36 0.17 22.51
N SER A 17 0.90 0.15 22.07
CA SER A 17 1.62 1.36 21.65
C SER A 17 1.21 1.84 20.27
N VAL A 18 0.85 0.91 19.38
CA VAL A 18 0.36 1.19 18.03
C VAL A 18 -0.92 0.40 17.78
N ARG A 19 -1.93 1.02 17.15
CA ARG A 19 -3.15 0.35 16.68
C ARG A 19 -3.42 0.77 15.25
N LEU A 20 -3.66 -0.21 14.40
CA LEU A 20 -3.95 -0.05 12.98
C LEU A 20 -5.38 -0.48 12.71
N ASP A 21 -6.16 0.39 12.07
CA ASP A 21 -7.47 0.09 11.51
C ASP A 21 -7.27 -0.21 10.02
N ILE A 22 -7.59 -1.44 9.61
CA ILE A 22 -7.34 -1.96 8.27
C ILE A 22 -8.69 -2.15 7.59
N ARG A 23 -8.88 -1.49 6.44
CA ARG A 23 -10.13 -1.55 5.67
C ARG A 23 -9.83 -1.80 4.20
N ARG A 24 -10.54 -2.76 3.62
CA ARG A 24 -10.57 -2.94 2.17
C ARG A 24 -11.35 -1.78 1.54
N ILE A 25 -10.74 -1.09 0.59
CA ILE A 25 -11.34 0.04 -0.13
C ILE A 25 -11.70 -0.30 -1.57
N GLY A 26 -11.05 -1.31 -2.17
CA GLY A 26 -11.27 -1.67 -3.57
C GLY A 26 -10.83 -3.08 -3.94
N ALA A 27 -11.02 -3.41 -5.21
CA ALA A 27 -10.51 -4.63 -5.82
C ALA A 27 -9.50 -4.26 -6.91
N VAL A 28 -8.34 -4.91 -6.90
CA VAL A 28 -7.33 -4.76 -7.94
C VAL A 28 -7.69 -5.73 -9.06
N LYS A 29 -7.86 -5.21 -10.28
CA LYS A 29 -8.24 -5.99 -11.45
C LYS A 29 -7.15 -5.94 -12.51
N GLU A 30 -6.95 -7.06 -13.17
CA GLU A 30 -6.13 -7.19 -14.36
C GLU A 30 -7.00 -7.79 -15.47
N GLY A 31 -7.38 -6.95 -16.43
CA GLY A 31 -8.45 -7.28 -17.38
C GLY A 31 -9.77 -7.53 -16.66
N GLU A 32 -10.35 -8.71 -16.85
CA GLU A 32 -11.59 -9.14 -16.19
C GLU A 32 -11.36 -9.82 -14.83
N ASN A 33 -10.12 -10.21 -14.52
CA ASN A 33 -9.79 -10.99 -13.32
C ASN A 33 -9.51 -10.08 -12.12
N VAL A 34 -10.04 -10.44 -10.95
CA VAL A 34 -9.71 -9.79 -9.68
C VAL A 34 -8.45 -10.44 -9.12
N VAL A 35 -7.33 -9.74 -9.21
CA VAL A 35 -6.01 -10.23 -8.80
C VAL A 35 -5.63 -9.81 -7.37
N GLY A 36 -6.43 -8.94 -6.74
CA GLY A 36 -6.17 -8.53 -5.37
C GLY A 36 -7.19 -7.57 -4.78
N SER A 37 -6.81 -6.98 -3.64
CA SER A 37 -7.60 -6.00 -2.91
C SER A 37 -6.78 -4.77 -2.56
N GLU A 38 -7.33 -3.60 -2.82
CA GLU A 38 -6.78 -2.34 -2.37
C GLU A 38 -7.20 -2.10 -0.91
N THR A 39 -6.22 -1.83 -0.05
CA THR A 39 -6.39 -1.78 1.40
C THR A 39 -5.86 -0.46 1.94
N ARG A 40 -6.67 0.19 2.77
CA ARG A 40 -6.30 1.38 3.52
C ARG A 40 -6.03 1.01 4.98
N VAL A 41 -4.90 1.46 5.50
CA VAL A 41 -4.53 1.30 6.90
C VAL A 41 -4.46 2.67 7.56
N LYS A 42 -5.24 2.87 8.62
CA LYS A 42 -5.23 4.09 9.43
C LYS A 42 -4.61 3.81 10.80
N VAL A 43 -3.64 4.62 11.17
CA VAL A 43 -3.00 4.54 12.49
C VAL A 43 -3.90 5.22 13.53
N VAL A 44 -4.80 4.47 14.17
CA VAL A 44 -5.76 5.03 15.15
C VAL A 44 -5.14 5.29 16.52
N LYS A 45 -3.98 4.69 16.81
CA LYS A 45 -3.18 4.99 18.01
C LYS A 45 -1.70 4.85 17.67
N ASN A 46 -0.89 5.81 18.08
CA ASN A 46 0.56 5.76 18.00
C ASN A 46 1.14 6.52 19.20
N LYS A 47 1.94 5.84 20.04
CA LYS A 47 2.62 6.45 21.20
C LYS A 47 4.03 6.98 20.89
N ILE A 48 4.56 6.71 19.70
CA ILE A 48 5.96 6.99 19.32
C ILE A 48 6.03 8.16 18.33
N ALA A 49 5.07 8.26 17.42
CA ALA A 49 4.98 9.32 16.42
C ALA A 49 3.55 9.83 16.28
N ALA A 50 3.36 10.86 15.44
CA ALA A 50 2.06 11.47 15.20
C ALA A 50 1.01 10.41 14.78
N PRO A 51 -0.11 10.28 15.52
CA PRO A 51 -1.20 9.37 15.19
C PRO A 51 -2.03 9.87 14.00
N PHE A 52 -3.00 9.07 13.56
CA PHE A 52 -3.99 9.37 12.50
C PHE A 52 -3.44 9.50 11.08
N LYS A 53 -2.18 9.09 10.85
CA LYS A 53 -1.66 8.87 9.51
C LYS A 53 -2.36 7.70 8.83
N GLN A 54 -2.41 7.75 7.50
CA GLN A 54 -2.98 6.71 6.66
C GLN A 54 -1.97 6.25 5.60
N ALA A 55 -2.02 4.98 5.27
CA ALA A 55 -1.29 4.36 4.17
C ALA A 55 -2.27 3.55 3.32
N GLU A 56 -2.02 3.53 2.01
CA GLU A 56 -2.81 2.77 1.05
C GLU A 56 -1.85 1.88 0.26
N PHE A 57 -2.17 0.60 0.20
CA PHE A 57 -1.38 -0.38 -0.54
C PHE A 57 -2.27 -1.47 -1.11
N GLN A 58 -1.72 -2.19 -2.08
CA GLN A 58 -2.40 -3.29 -2.75
C GLN A 58 -1.93 -4.62 -2.17
N ILE A 59 -2.89 -5.48 -1.85
CA ILE A 59 -2.63 -6.87 -1.48
C ILE A 59 -3.02 -7.74 -2.67
N LEU A 60 -2.06 -8.42 -3.28
CA LEU A 60 -2.27 -9.38 -4.36
C LEU A 60 -2.55 -10.77 -3.78
N TYR A 61 -3.49 -11.49 -4.38
CA TYR A 61 -3.83 -12.84 -3.94
C TYR A 61 -2.69 -13.81 -4.27
N GLY A 62 -2.20 -14.54 -3.27
CA GLY A 62 -1.08 -15.49 -3.40
C GLY A 62 0.32 -14.88 -3.21
N GLU A 63 0.48 -13.57 -3.36
CA GLU A 63 1.77 -12.88 -3.20
C GLU A 63 1.85 -11.98 -1.94
N GLY A 64 0.71 -11.55 -1.41
CA GLY A 64 0.66 -10.66 -0.25
C GLY A 64 0.78 -9.19 -0.64
N ILE A 65 1.52 -8.39 0.13
CA ILE A 65 1.64 -6.95 -0.11
C ILE A 65 2.48 -6.71 -1.38
N ASN A 66 1.95 -5.92 -2.31
CA ASN A 66 2.65 -5.53 -3.53
C ASN A 66 3.71 -4.45 -3.25
N PHE A 67 4.84 -4.87 -2.70
CA PHE A 67 5.93 -3.98 -2.30
C PHE A 67 6.48 -3.15 -3.47
N TYR A 68 6.76 -3.79 -4.61
CA TYR A 68 7.32 -3.10 -5.77
C TYR A 68 6.31 -2.13 -6.38
N GLY A 69 5.02 -2.47 -6.39
CA GLY A 69 3.97 -1.57 -6.85
C GLY A 69 3.84 -0.33 -5.97
N GLU A 70 3.97 -0.49 -4.65
CA GLU A 70 3.99 0.62 -3.69
C GLU A 70 5.25 1.47 -3.84
N LEU A 71 6.41 0.86 -4.12
CA LEU A 71 7.65 1.57 -4.38
C LEU A 71 7.55 2.46 -5.62
N VAL A 72 6.89 2.01 -6.70
CA VAL A 72 6.63 2.85 -7.87
C VAL A 72 5.75 4.04 -7.51
N ASP A 73 4.64 3.82 -6.78
CA ASP A 73 3.72 4.89 -6.40
C ASP A 73 4.41 5.94 -5.51
N LEU A 74 5.17 5.47 -4.52
CA LEU A 74 5.92 6.34 -3.63
C LEU A 74 7.04 7.07 -4.39
N GLY A 75 7.73 6.38 -5.28
CA GLY A 75 8.77 6.98 -6.13
C GLY A 75 8.22 8.08 -7.02
N VAL A 76 7.03 7.92 -7.60
CA VAL A 76 6.37 8.98 -8.36
C VAL A 76 5.93 10.13 -7.46
N LYS A 77 5.37 9.82 -6.28
CA LYS A 77 4.93 10.83 -5.32
C LYS A 77 6.08 11.70 -4.82
N GLU A 78 7.22 11.08 -4.51
CA GLU A 78 8.43 11.75 -4.03
C GLU A 78 9.32 12.28 -5.17
N LYS A 79 8.84 12.20 -6.43
CA LYS A 79 9.54 12.68 -7.65
C LYS A 79 10.90 12.02 -7.91
N LEU A 80 11.09 10.79 -7.42
CA LEU A 80 12.25 9.93 -7.74
C LEU A 80 12.05 9.19 -9.06
N ILE A 81 10.78 8.90 -9.42
CA ILE A 81 10.38 8.31 -10.69
C ILE A 81 9.58 9.37 -11.45
N GLU A 82 9.99 9.65 -12.68
CA GLU A 82 9.31 10.58 -13.56
C GLU A 82 8.22 9.84 -14.34
N LYS A 83 7.00 10.40 -14.35
CA LYS A 83 5.89 9.87 -15.12
C LYS A 83 5.57 10.80 -16.29
N ALA A 84 5.88 10.36 -17.51
CA ALA A 84 5.56 11.05 -18.75
C ALA A 84 4.39 10.35 -19.46
N GLY A 85 3.17 10.74 -19.11
CA GLY A 85 1.95 10.10 -19.61
C GLY A 85 1.83 8.66 -19.12
N ALA A 86 1.91 7.69 -20.05
CA ALA A 86 1.92 6.26 -19.74
C ALA A 86 3.32 5.71 -19.42
N TRP A 87 4.38 6.47 -19.64
CA TRP A 87 5.76 6.02 -19.43
C TRP A 87 6.29 6.41 -18.05
N TYR A 88 7.04 5.50 -17.44
CA TYR A 88 7.78 5.71 -16.21
C TYR A 88 9.28 5.72 -16.52
N SER A 89 9.99 6.66 -15.91
CA SER A 89 11.44 6.80 -16.03
C SER A 89 12.09 6.92 -14.67
N TYR A 90 13.25 6.31 -14.49
CA TYR A 90 14.06 6.40 -13.27
C TYR A 90 15.46 6.88 -13.66
N LYS A 91 15.92 7.99 -13.05
CA LYS A 91 17.25 8.59 -13.33
C LYS A 91 17.55 8.82 -14.82
N GLY A 92 16.52 9.13 -15.62
CA GLY A 92 16.65 9.37 -17.07
C GLY A 92 16.50 8.12 -17.95
N GLU A 93 16.48 6.91 -17.38
CA GLU A 93 16.21 5.68 -18.12
C GLU A 93 14.72 5.34 -18.09
N LYS A 94 14.18 4.85 -19.21
CA LYS A 94 12.78 4.40 -19.30
C LYS A 94 12.65 3.01 -18.69
N ILE A 95 11.94 2.92 -17.57
CA ILE A 95 11.74 1.66 -16.83
C ILE A 95 10.51 0.87 -17.31
N GLY A 96 9.55 1.52 -17.98
CA GLY A 96 8.43 0.81 -18.58
C GLY A 96 7.24 1.67 -18.96
N GLN A 97 6.36 1.11 -19.78
CA GLN A 97 5.05 1.68 -20.10
C GLN A 97 3.99 1.08 -19.18
N GLY A 98 3.36 1.89 -18.35
CA GLY A 98 2.38 1.46 -17.36
C GLY A 98 3.03 0.97 -16.06
N LYS A 99 2.22 0.99 -14.99
CA LYS A 99 2.68 0.65 -13.64
C LYS A 99 3.15 -0.81 -13.53
N ALA A 100 2.44 -1.74 -14.16
CA ALA A 100 2.77 -3.16 -14.11
C ALA A 100 4.18 -3.44 -14.67
N ASN A 101 4.51 -2.87 -15.84
CA ASN A 101 5.83 -3.04 -16.45
C ASN A 101 6.94 -2.37 -15.64
N ALA A 102 6.69 -1.17 -15.09
CA ALA A 102 7.65 -0.51 -14.19
C ALA A 102 7.89 -1.33 -12.91
N THR A 103 6.84 -1.99 -12.39
CA THR A 103 6.93 -2.89 -11.24
C THR A 103 7.74 -4.15 -11.56
N ALA A 104 7.50 -4.76 -12.73
CA ALA A 104 8.28 -5.90 -13.20
C ALA A 104 9.76 -5.54 -13.36
N TRP A 105 10.07 -4.40 -13.96
CA TRP A 105 11.44 -3.91 -14.11
C TRP A 105 12.15 -3.76 -12.75
N LEU A 106 11.50 -3.19 -11.73
CA LEU A 106 12.06 -3.09 -10.37
C LEU A 106 12.22 -4.44 -9.67
N LYS A 107 11.38 -5.42 -10.00
CA LYS A 107 11.50 -6.79 -9.46
C LYS A 107 12.71 -7.50 -10.06
N ASP A 108 12.96 -7.28 -11.36
CA ASP A 108 14.08 -7.86 -12.09
C ASP A 108 15.41 -7.11 -11.82
N ASN A 109 15.34 -5.87 -11.34
CA ASN A 109 16.47 -5.00 -11.00
C ASN A 109 16.39 -4.54 -9.52
N PRO A 110 16.72 -5.42 -8.55
CA PRO A 110 16.60 -5.15 -7.12
C PRO A 110 17.58 -4.08 -6.58
#